data_AF-A0A9D2KKA0-F1
#
_entry.id   AF-A0A9D2KKA0-F1
#
_cell.length_a   1.000
_cell.length_b   1.000
_cell.length_c   1.000
_cell.angle_alpha   90.00
_cell.angle_beta   90.00
_cell.angle_gamma   90.00
#
_symmetry.space_group_name_H-M   'P 1'
#
loop_
_entity.id
_entity.type
_entity.pdbx_description
1 polymer ?
#
loop_
_entity_poly.entity_id
_entity_poly.type
_entity_poly.pdbx_seq_one_letter_code
_entity_poly.pdbx_strand_id
1 'polypeptide(L)' 'MKDVPRNSFGLFDSPVRCREKERVSLTPRHIERQLDAGAFLMSRDDAVLAGFLNPHDEQDSVIVELREENA' A
#
# COMPACT_ATOMS: atom_id res chain seq x y z
N MET A 1 -24.98 -15.72 14.77
CA MET A 1 -24.53 -14.78 13.72
C MET A 1 -23.91 -15.62 12.62
N LYS A 2 -24.53 -15.76 11.45
CA LYS A 2 -23.93 -16.50 10.32
C LYS A 2 -23.50 -15.53 9.22
N ASP A 3 -22.24 -15.73 8.84
CA ASP A 3 -21.52 -15.44 7.59
C ASP A 3 -21.54 -13.99 7.04
N VAL A 4 -20.37 -13.35 7.09
CA VAL A 4 -20.06 -12.03 6.49
C VAL A 4 -19.53 -12.23 5.07
N PRO A 5 -20.38 -12.04 4.04
CA PRO A 5 -19.85 -11.51 2.79
C PRO A 5 -20.87 -10.66 1.99
N ARG A 6 -20.57 -9.38 1.74
CA ARG A 6 -20.56 -8.82 0.36
C ARG A 6 -19.82 -7.47 0.32
N ASN A 7 -18.85 -7.38 -0.57
CA ASN A 7 -18.26 -6.14 -1.06
C ASN A 7 -18.05 -6.30 -2.57
N SER A 8 -18.53 -5.32 -3.31
CA SER A 8 -18.10 -5.01 -4.68
C SER A 8 -18.38 -3.51 -4.95
N PHE A 9 -17.87 -2.64 -4.05
CA PHE A 9 -17.78 -1.16 -4.12
C PHE A 9 -19.07 -0.29 -3.99
N GLY A 10 -20.08 -0.66 -3.20
CA GLY A 10 -21.17 0.24 -2.80
C GLY A 10 -20.78 1.20 -1.66
N LEU A 11 -21.33 2.44 -1.62
CA LEU A 11 -20.95 3.50 -0.67
C LEU A 11 -21.32 3.25 0.81
N PHE A 12 -22.22 2.30 1.10
CA PHE A 12 -22.82 2.10 2.44
C PHE A 12 -22.52 0.74 3.09
N ASP A 13 -21.68 -0.10 2.48
CA ASP A 13 -21.30 -1.41 3.05
C ASP A 13 -20.10 -1.29 4.00
N SER A 14 -19.89 -2.31 4.84
CA SER A 14 -18.72 -2.40 5.72
C SER A 14 -17.41 -2.33 4.91
N PRO A 15 -16.37 -1.61 5.38
CA PRO A 15 -15.10 -1.54 4.69
C PRO A 15 -14.53 -2.95 4.50
N VAL A 16 -14.25 -3.33 3.25
CA VAL A 16 -13.52 -4.56 3.01
C VAL A 16 -12.05 -4.28 2.93
N ARG A 17 -11.35 -4.89 3.88
CA ARG A 17 -9.90 -4.86 3.98
C ARG A 17 -9.36 -6.00 3.14
N CYS A 18 -8.53 -5.69 2.15
CA CYS A 18 -7.78 -6.69 1.41
C CYS A 18 -6.77 -7.31 2.40
N ARG A 19 -7.04 -8.54 2.85
CA ARG A 19 -6.14 -9.25 3.77
C ARG A 19 -4.82 -9.63 3.13
N GLU A 20 -4.81 -9.82 1.82
CA GLU A 20 -3.60 -10.18 1.08
C GLU A 20 -3.04 -8.92 0.43
N LYS A 21 -1.83 -8.55 0.82
CA LYS A 21 -1.12 -7.44 0.22
C LYS A 21 -0.65 -7.86 -1.16
N GLU A 22 -0.99 -7.06 -2.16
CA GLU A 22 -0.50 -7.27 -3.51
C GLU A 22 1.04 -7.22 -3.52
N ARG A 23 1.65 -8.18 -4.20
CA ARG A 23 3.08 -8.21 -4.44
C ARG A 23 3.36 -7.59 -5.79
N VAL A 24 4.09 -6.47 -5.77
CA VAL A 24 4.46 -5.73 -6.98
C VAL A 24 5.96 -5.81 -7.17
N SER A 25 6.41 -6.20 -8.37
CA SER A 25 7.83 -6.16 -8.71
C SER A 25 8.19 -4.78 -9.26
N LEU A 26 9.12 -4.08 -8.62
CA LEU A 26 9.66 -2.81 -9.10
C LEU A 26 11.16 -2.96 -9.41
N THR A 27 11.62 -2.22 -10.41
CA THR A 27 13.05 -2.02 -10.67
C THR A 27 13.49 -0.71 -10.02
N PRO A 28 14.79 -0.51 -9.76
CA PRO A 28 15.31 0.77 -9.30
C PRO A 28 14.86 1.94 -10.16
N ARG A 29 14.81 1.75 -11.49
CA ARG A 29 14.36 2.77 -12.43
C ARG A 29 12.89 3.17 -12.25
N HIS A 30 12.02 2.25 -11.83
CA HIS A 30 10.64 2.60 -11.49
C HIS A 30 10.58 3.49 -10.25
N ILE A 31 11.43 3.24 -9.25
CA ILE A 31 11.51 4.07 -8.03
C ILE A 31 12.03 5.46 -8.39
N GLU A 32 13.13 5.54 -9.15
CA GLU A 32 13.69 6.82 -9.61
C GLU A 32 12.68 7.67 -10.36
N ARG A 33 11.93 7.07 -11.31
CA ARG A 33 10.86 7.79 -12.03
C ARG A 33 9.76 8.33 -11.12
N GLN A 34 9.43 7.61 -10.04
CA GLN A 34 8.44 8.09 -9.07
C GLN A 34 9.01 9.25 -8.25
N LEU A 35 10.28 9.17 -7.85
CA LEU A 35 10.95 10.28 -7.17
C LEU A 35 11.02 11.52 -8.05
N ASP A 36 11.34 11.37 -9.34
CA ASP A 36 11.29 12.46 -10.33
C ASP A 36 9.89 13.06 -10.49
N ALA A 37 8.84 12.24 -10.34
CA ALA A 37 7.45 12.69 -10.35
C ALA A 37 6.99 13.36 -9.04
N GLY A 38 7.88 13.48 -8.05
CA GLY A 38 7.60 14.10 -6.76
C GLY A 38 7.18 13.14 -5.65
N ALA A 39 7.35 11.83 -5.86
CA ALA A 39 7.22 10.87 -4.75
C ALA A 39 8.36 11.07 -3.73
N PHE A 40 8.14 10.62 -2.52
CA PHE A 40 9.12 10.71 -1.43
C PHE A 40 9.21 9.39 -0.67
N LEU A 41 10.37 9.18 -0.05
CA LEU A 41 10.62 8.05 0.84
C LEU A 41 10.50 8.53 2.28
N MET A 42 9.79 7.76 3.10
CA MET A 42 9.59 8.05 4.52
C MET A 42 9.52 6.75 5.30
N SER A 43 10.09 6.73 6.49
CA SER A 43 9.93 5.58 7.39
C SER A 43 8.47 5.47 7.82
N ARG A 44 8.04 4.25 8.19
CA ARG A 44 6.68 4.06 8.70
C ARG A 44 6.43 4.92 9.94
N ASP A 45 7.39 5.02 10.85
CA ASP A 45 7.23 5.75 12.11
C ASP A 45 7.11 7.25 11.86
N ASP A 46 7.93 7.82 10.98
CA ASP A 46 7.83 9.23 10.59
C ASP A 46 6.50 9.52 9.89
N ALA A 47 6.03 8.60 9.05
CA ALA A 47 4.76 8.77 8.35
C ALA A 47 3.54 8.68 9.30
N VAL A 48 3.64 7.89 10.38
CA VAL A 48 2.66 7.88 11.46
C VAL A 48 2.71 9.19 12.24
N LEU A 49 3.90 9.66 12.63
CA LEU A 49 4.07 10.91 13.37
C LEU A 49 3.57 12.14 12.57
N ALA A 50 3.79 12.15 11.26
CA ALA A 50 3.31 13.19 10.36
C ALA A 50 1.80 13.08 10.05
N GLY A 51 1.12 12.03 10.53
CA GLY A 51 -0.31 11.84 10.35
C GLY A 51 -0.73 11.32 8.97
N PHE A 52 0.21 10.91 8.12
CA PHE A 52 -0.10 10.23 6.86
C PHE A 52 -0.68 8.83 7.09
N LEU A 53 -0.27 8.19 8.19
CA LEU A 53 -0.54 6.80 8.50
C LEU A 53 -1.27 6.65 9.83
N ASN A 54 -2.42 5.98 9.85
CA ASN A 54 -3.09 5.62 11.09
C ASN A 54 -2.34 4.44 11.77
N PRO A 55 -1.91 4.56 13.04
CA PRO A 55 -1.18 3.50 13.73
C PRO A 55 -2.03 2.27 14.06
N HIS A 56 -3.35 2.43 14.15
CA HIS A 56 -4.29 1.38 14.54
C HIS A 56 -5.04 0.74 13.37
N ASP A 57 -4.82 1.22 12.14
CA ASP A 57 -5.43 0.65 10.94
C ASP A 57 -4.38 -0.03 10.07
N GLU A 58 -4.76 -1.18 9.50
CA GLU A 58 -3.95 -1.82 8.49
C GLU A 58 -4.18 -1.10 7.17
N GLN A 59 -3.15 -0.42 6.68
CA GLN A 59 -3.24 0.39 5.47
C GLN A 59 -3.14 -0.46 4.23
N ASP A 60 -3.86 -0.01 3.18
CA ASP A 60 -3.68 -0.51 1.82
C ASP A 60 -2.24 -0.24 1.38
N SER A 61 -1.42 -1.27 1.51
CA SER A 61 0.01 -1.27 1.28
C SER A 61 0.37 -2.47 0.44
N VAL A 62 1.30 -2.27 -0.50
CA VAL A 62 1.80 -3.34 -1.36
C VAL A 62 3.15 -3.82 -0.84
N ILE A 63 3.44 -5.10 -1.05
CA ILE A 63 4.77 -5.65 -0.81
C ILE A 63 5.57 -5.48 -2.10
N VAL A 64 6.63 -4.69 -2.05
CA VAL A 64 7.50 -4.44 -3.20
C VAL A 64 8.64 -5.45 -3.22
N GLU A 65 8.76 -6.20 -4.31
CA GLU A 65 9.96 -6.96 -4.62
C GLU A 65 10.86 -6.14 -5.56
N LEU A 66 12.04 -5.78 -5.06
CA LEU A 66 13.06 -5.11 -5.85
C LEU A 66 13.76 -6.13 -6.75
N ARG A 67 13.60 -5.98 -8.07
CA ARG A 67 14.35 -6.77 -9.05
C ARG A 67 15.49 -5.93 -9.60
N GLU A 68 16.69 -6.50 -9.60
CA GLU A 68 17.82 -5.93 -10.33
C GLU A 68 17.51 -5.96 -11.83
N GLU A 69 17.75 -4.84 -12.52
CA GLU A 69 17.78 -4.86 -13.97
C GLU A 69 19.06 -5.60 -14.36
N ASN A 70 18.93 -6.86 -14.81
CA ASN A 70 20.05 -7.58 -15.41
C ASN A 70 20.64 -6.71 -16.53
N ALA A 71 21.91 -6.33 -16.36
CA ALA A 71 22.69 -5.56 -17.32
C ALA A 71 22.92 -6.32 -18.64
#